data_AF-A0A7C2FX96-F1
#
_entry.id   AF-A0A7C2FX96-F1
#
_cell.length_a   1.000
_cell.length_b   1.000
_cell.length_c   1.000
_cell.angle_alpha   90.00
_cell.angle_beta   90.00
_cell.angle_gamma   90.00
#
_symmetry.space_group_name_H-M   'P 1'
#
loop_
_entity.id
_entity.type
_entity.pdbx_description
1 polymer ?
#
loop_
_entity_poly.entity_id
_entity_poly.type
_entity_poly.pdbx_seq_one_letter_code
_entity_poly.pdbx_strand_id
1 'polypeptide(L)' 'PDPAEPAFLAELRRRARAAGGSLALGRAPADLKDRIPTWDPLPAPELMARVKGTLDPDGILSPGRLLRV' A
#
# COMPACT_ATOMS: atom_id res chain seq x y z
N PRO A 1 -5.24 11.86 -6.88
CA PRO A 1 -4.09 12.06 -5.97
C PRO A 1 -4.60 12.39 -4.57
N ASP A 2 -4.17 11.62 -3.58
CA ASP A 2 -4.40 11.98 -2.18
C ASP A 2 -3.59 13.26 -1.88
N PRO A 3 -4.20 14.36 -1.42
CA PRO A 3 -3.47 15.59 -1.11
C PRO A 3 -2.42 15.43 -0.01
N ALA A 4 -2.42 14.32 0.74
CA ALA A 4 -1.38 13.99 1.72
C ALA A 4 -0.15 13.26 1.12
N GLU A 5 -0.17 12.91 -0.17
CA GLU A 5 0.92 12.18 -0.81
C GLU A 5 2.13 13.09 -1.12
N PRO A 6 3.36 12.74 -0.66
CA PRO A 6 4.55 13.51 -0.99
C PRO A 6 4.78 13.60 -2.51
N ALA A 7 5.09 14.79 -3.02
CA ALA A 7 5.26 15.03 -4.46
C ALA A 7 6.25 14.07 -5.15
N PHE A 8 7.33 13.66 -4.44
CA PHE A 8 8.29 12.71 -4.98
C PHE A 8 7.67 11.31 -5.21
N LEU A 9 6.76 10.87 -4.34
CA LEU A 9 6.13 9.56 -4.44
C LEU A 9 5.13 9.53 -5.61
N ALA A 10 4.36 10.60 -5.76
CA ALA A 10 3.46 10.79 -6.89
C ALA A 10 4.22 10.72 -8.23
N GLU A 11 5.40 11.35 -8.32
CA GLU A 11 6.23 11.32 -9.52
C GLU A 11 6.79 9.92 -9.82
N LEU A 12 7.24 9.17 -8.80
CA LEU A 12 7.70 7.79 -8.97
C LEU A 12 6.58 6.88 -9.49
N ARG A 13 5.37 6.99 -8.93
CA ARG A 13 4.20 6.24 -9.38
C ARG A 13 3.83 6.58 -10.81
N ARG A 14 3.85 7.88 -11.17
CA ARG A 14 3.60 8.34 -12.53
C ARG A 14 4.59 7.72 -13.52
N ARG A 15 5.88 7.69 -13.20
CA ARG A 15 6.92 7.06 -14.04
C ARG A 15 6.72 5.56 -14.20
N ALA A 16 6.43 4.84 -13.11
CA ALA A 16 6.17 3.41 -13.16
C ALA A 16 4.98 3.07 -14.08
N ARG A 17 3.87 3.82 -13.94
CA ARG A 17 2.68 3.65 -14.77
C ARG A 17 2.92 4.02 -16.24
N ALA A 18 3.69 5.08 -16.51
CA ALA A 18 4.07 5.45 -17.88
C ALA A 18 4.91 4.38 -18.58
N ALA A 19 5.64 3.57 -17.82
CA ALA A 19 6.36 2.39 -18.31
C ALA A 19 5.51 1.12 -18.39
N GLY A 20 4.20 1.21 -18.12
CA GLY A 20 3.28 0.05 -18.07
C GLY A 20 3.42 -0.82 -16.81
N GLY A 21 4.13 -0.33 -15.79
CA GLY A 21 4.39 -1.05 -14.54
C GLY A 21 3.65 -0.48 -13.32
N SER A 22 3.98 -1.05 -12.17
CA SER A 22 3.50 -0.64 -10.84
C SER A 22 4.66 -0.30 -9.92
N LEU A 23 4.38 0.45 -8.84
CA LEU A 23 5.36 0.74 -7.80
C LEU A 23 5.03 -0.08 -6.55
N ALA A 24 6.03 -0.75 -5.99
CA ALA A 24 5.88 -1.48 -4.74
C ALA A 24 6.97 -1.08 -3.73
N LEU A 25 6.58 -0.87 -2.48
CA LEU A 25 7.50 -0.64 -1.38
C LEU A 25 8.01 -2.00 -0.87
N GLY A 26 9.28 -2.29 -1.15
CA GLY A 26 9.92 -3.54 -0.71
C GLY A 26 10.28 -3.54 0.78
N ARG A 27 11.55 -3.28 1.08
CA ARG A 27 12.06 -3.19 2.46
C ARG A 27 12.02 -1.74 2.94
N ALA A 28 11.34 -1.51 4.05
CA ALA A 28 11.21 -0.21 4.68
C ALA A 28 10.94 -0.39 6.19
N PRO A 29 11.30 0.61 7.01
CA PRO A 29 10.83 0.75 8.40
C PRO A 29 9.30 0.66 8.52
N ALA A 30 8.80 0.22 9.68
CA ALA A 30 7.37 -0.02 9.90
C ALA A 30 6.54 1.27 9.78
N ASP A 31 7.02 2.35 10.40
CA ASP A 31 6.43 3.69 10.31
C ASP A 31 6.31 4.21 8.88
N LEU A 32 7.23 3.84 7.99
CA LEU A 32 7.15 4.19 6.58
C LEU A 32 6.09 3.36 5.85
N LYS A 33 5.97 2.07 6.16
CA LYS A 33 4.93 1.18 5.61
C LYS A 33 3.53 1.57 6.08
N ASP A 34 3.40 2.14 7.27
CA ASP A 34 2.13 2.67 7.78
C ASP A 34 1.66 3.93 7.04
N ARG A 35 2.60 4.68 6.46
CA ARG A 35 2.34 5.95 5.76
C ARG A 35 2.26 5.80 4.25
N ILE A 36 2.91 4.78 3.70
CA ILE A 36 3.02 4.54 2.26
C ILE A 36 2.46 3.15 1.93
N PRO A 37 1.36 3.06 1.16
CA PRO A 37 0.82 1.78 0.72
C PRO A 37 1.89 0.90 0.05
N THR A 38 1.97 -0.35 0.48
CA THR A 38 2.99 -1.31 -0.01
C THR A 38 2.89 -1.54 -1.52
N TRP A 39 1.68 -1.53 -2.08
CA TRP A 39 1.45 -1.71 -3.51
C TRP A 39 0.69 -0.51 -4.08
N ASP A 40 1.07 -0.10 -5.29
CA ASP A 40 0.33 0.88 -6.07
C ASP A 40 0.26 0.48 -7.56
N PRO A 41 -0.95 0.30 -8.11
CA PRO A 41 -2.25 0.40 -7.46
C PRO A 41 -2.56 -0.80 -6.56
N LEU A 42 -3.44 -0.62 -5.56
CA LEU A 42 -4.12 -1.74 -4.89
C LEU A 42 -5.29 -2.18 -5.80
N PRO A 43 -5.27 -3.37 -6.41
CA PRO A 43 -6.22 -3.71 -7.47
C PRO A 43 -7.65 -3.95 -6.97
N ALA A 44 -7.83 -4.50 -5.77
CA ALA A 44 -9.14 -4.82 -5.19
C ALA A 44 -9.13 -4.61 -3.66
N PRO A 45 -9.06 -3.35 -3.19
CA PRO A 45 -8.84 -3.04 -1.79
C PRO A 45 -9.91 -3.62 -0.87
N GLU A 46 -11.18 -3.63 -1.28
CA GLU A 46 -12.29 -4.15 -0.48
C GLU A 46 -12.23 -5.67 -0.34
N LEU A 47 -11.85 -6.38 -1.40
CA LEU A 47 -11.68 -7.83 -1.36
C LEU A 47 -10.50 -8.20 -0.46
N MET A 48 -9.37 -7.51 -0.63
CA MET A 48 -8.19 -7.71 0.21
C MET A 48 -8.50 -7.43 1.69
N ALA A 49 -9.35 -6.43 1.99
CA ALA A 49 -9.82 -6.12 3.35
C ALA A 49 -10.57 -7.26 3.98
N ARG A 50 -11.55 -7.80 3.25
CA ARG A 50 -12.36 -8.92 3.71
C ARG A 50 -11.54 -10.17 3.94
N VAL A 51 -10.62 -10.48 3.01
CA VAL A 51 -9.71 -11.63 3.16
C VAL A 51 -8.82 -11.45 4.39
N LYS A 52 -8.20 -10.27 4.56
CA LYS A 52 -7.34 -9.99 5.72
C LYS A 52 -8.11 -10.04 7.04
N GLY A 53 -9.29 -9.44 7.11
CA GLY A 53 -10.13 -9.45 8.31
C GLY A 53 -10.66 -10.83 8.67
N THR A 54 -10.86 -11.71 7.69
CA THR A 54 -11.29 -13.10 7.95
C THR A 54 -10.14 -13.99 8.42
N LEU A 55 -8.93 -13.81 7.87
CA LEU A 55 -7.77 -14.65 8.15
C LEU A 55 -6.95 -14.18 9.36
N ASP A 56 -6.99 -12.89 9.69
CA ASP A 56 -6.25 -12.30 10.79
C ASP A 56 -7.09 -11.21 11.46
N PRO A 57 -8.17 -11.61 12.18
CA PRO A 57 -9.11 -10.70 12.81
C PRO A 57 -8.47 -9.85 13.89
N ASP A 58 -7.44 -10.37 14.57
CA ASP A 58 -6.71 -9.66 15.62
C ASP A 58 -5.55 -8.81 15.08
N GLY A 59 -5.30 -8.84 13.77
CA GLY A 59 -4.28 -7.99 13.12
C GLY A 59 -2.83 -8.34 13.49
N ILE A 60 -2.56 -9.56 13.94
CA ILE A 60 -1.23 -10.00 14.43
C ILE A 60 -0.25 -10.16 13.26
N LEU A 61 -0.73 -10.56 12.09
CA LEU A 61 0.09 -10.89 10.94
C LEU A 61 0.33 -9.65 10.07
N SER A 62 1.57 -9.13 10.15
CA SER A 62 2.03 -7.98 9.35
C SER A 62 1.16 -6.72 9.53
N PRO A 63 1.05 -6.19 10.76
CA PRO A 63 0.27 -4.99 11.04
C PRO A 63 0.69 -3.83 10.13
N GLY A 64 -0.30 -3.05 9.67
CA GLY A 64 -0.10 -1.86 8.83
C GLY A 64 0.27 -2.12 7.36
N ARG A 65 0.56 -3.37 6.96
CA ARG A 65 1.14 -3.66 5.63
C ARG A 65 0.15 -3.69 4.47
N LEU A 66 -1.07 -4.13 4.74
CA LEU A 66 -2.11 -4.37 3.73
C LEU A 66 -3.17 -3.28 3.77
N LEU A 67 -3.85 -3.17 4.92
CA LEU A 67 -4.94 -2.25 5.17
C LEU A 67 -4.91 -1.90 6.66
N ARG A 68 -5.26 -0.66 6.99
CA ARG A 68 -5.52 -0.27 8.36
C ARG A 68 -6.92 -0.80 8.70
N VAL A 69 -7.00 -1.90 9.45
CA VAL A 69 -8.23 -2.32 10.14
C VAL A 69 -8.24 -1.66 11.50
#